data_AF-A0AAU4FI98-F1
#
_entry.id   AF-A0AAU4FI98-F1
#
_cell.length_a   1.000
_cell.length_b   1.000
_cell.length_c   1.000
_cell.angle_alpha   90.00
_cell.angle_beta   90.00
_cell.angle_gamma   90.00
#
_symmetry.space_group_name_H-M   'P 1'
#
loop_
_entity.id
_entity.type
_entity.pdbx_description
1 polymer ?
#
loop_
_entity_poly.entity_id
_entity_poly.type
_entity_poly.pdbx_seq_one_letter_code
_entity_poly.pdbx_strand_id
1 'polypeptide(L)'
;MITDHPLSFDPDEQAWKPFRDATSRWVETGEGGVACATCGAVAPVGDWQFGFDLGAPAFGFWRWPPLDVSFCGEFGNQLGHRTEEQAGTF
;
A
#
# COMPACT_ATOMS: atom_id res chain seq x y z
N MET A 1 -17.41 26.97 6.39
CA MET A 1 -17.36 26.24 7.67
C MET A 1 -16.75 24.88 7.40
N ILE A 2 -15.63 24.59 8.03
CA ILE A 2 -14.98 23.27 8.02
C ILE A 2 -15.38 22.65 9.35
N THR A 3 -16.17 21.58 9.32
CA THR A 3 -16.49 20.77 10.51
C THR A 3 -15.53 19.58 10.56
N ASP A 4 -14.81 19.49 11.68
CA ASP A 4 -13.95 18.40 12.15
C ASP A 4 -14.63 17.01 12.15
N HIS A 5 -13.97 16.00 11.55
CA HIS A 5 -13.68 14.66 12.11
C HIS A 5 -12.78 13.87 11.11
N PRO A 6 -11.80 13.04 11.55
CA PRO A 6 -10.92 12.34 10.62
C PRO A 6 -11.70 11.21 9.96
N LEU A 7 -11.77 11.22 8.63
CA LEU A 7 -12.01 10.00 7.85
C LEU A 7 -10.74 9.17 7.98
N SER A 8 -10.56 8.50 9.12
CA SER A 8 -9.42 7.61 9.33
C SER A 8 -9.63 6.38 8.47
N PHE A 9 -8.82 6.25 7.42
CA PHE A 9 -8.64 4.97 6.76
C PHE A 9 -8.14 3.97 7.80
N ASP A 10 -8.94 2.93 8.07
CA ASP A 10 -8.53 1.81 8.90
C ASP A 10 -8.01 0.71 7.97
N PRO A 11 -6.68 0.58 7.81
CA PRO A 11 -6.12 -0.49 7.00
C PRO A 11 -6.51 -1.85 7.57
N ASP A 12 -6.77 -2.83 6.70
CA ASP A 12 -6.82 -4.21 7.15
C ASP A 12 -5.46 -4.60 7.76
N GLU A 13 -5.42 -4.73 9.09
CA GLU A 13 -4.21 -5.06 9.84
C GLU A 13 -3.59 -6.37 9.35
N GLN A 14 -4.41 -7.33 8.93
CA GLN A 14 -3.95 -8.63 8.45
C GLN A 14 -3.28 -8.49 7.09
N ALA A 15 -3.85 -7.68 6.19
CA ALA A 15 -3.26 -7.36 4.89
C ALA A 15 -1.94 -6.58 5.05
N TRP A 16 -1.84 -5.70 6.04
CA TRP A 16 -0.66 -4.86 6.28
C TRP A 16 0.46 -5.54 7.08
N LYS A 17 0.15 -6.56 7.87
CA LYS A 17 1.12 -7.24 8.75
C LYS A 17 2.38 -7.74 8.01
N PRO A 18 2.31 -8.39 6.84
CA PRO A 18 3.51 -8.87 6.13
C PRO A 18 4.47 -7.72 5.75
N PHE A 19 3.92 -6.59 5.32
CA PHE A 19 4.70 -5.42 4.93
C PHE A 19 5.37 -4.76 6.13
N ARG A 20 4.64 -4.63 7.25
CA ARG A 20 5.18 -4.12 8.52
C ARG A 20 6.32 -5.00 9.04
N ASP A 21 6.11 -6.31 9.10
CA ASP A 21 7.10 -7.25 9.63
C ASP A 21 8.37 -7.27 8.76
N ALA A 22 8.21 -7.30 7.42
CA ALA A 22 9.33 -7.25 6.48
C ALA A 22 10.12 -5.94 6.59
N THR A 23 9.41 -4.81 6.79
CA THR A 23 10.03 -3.49 7.01
C THR A 23 10.81 -3.45 8.31
N SER A 24 10.22 -3.89 9.43
CA SER A 24 10.90 -3.94 10.72
C SER A 24 12.16 -4.78 10.64
N ARG A 25 12.09 -5.97 10.02
CA ARG A 25 13.25 -6.83 9.81
C ARG A 25 14.33 -6.14 8.97
N TRP A 26 13.93 -5.46 7.89
CA TRP A 26 14.87 -4.74 7.02
C TRP A 26 15.58 -3.61 7.76
N VAL A 27 14.85 -2.83 8.58
CA VAL A 27 15.43 -1.77 9.41
C VAL A 27 16.43 -2.35 10.43
N GLU A 28 16.12 -3.49 11.04
CA GLU A 28 16.96 -4.10 12.07
C GLU A 28 18.22 -4.80 11.52
N THR A 29 18.10 -5.42 10.34
CA THR A 29 19.10 -6.40 9.86
C THR A 29 19.68 -6.07 8.50
N GLY A 30 19.10 -5.13 7.76
CA GLY A 30 19.37 -4.93 6.33
C GLY A 30 18.69 -5.96 5.42
N GLU A 31 18.01 -6.96 5.98
CA GLU A 31 17.27 -7.99 5.24
C GLU A 31 15.77 -7.89 5.49
N GLY A 32 14.96 -7.99 4.45
CA GLY A 32 13.50 -8.08 4.59
C GLY A 32 12.86 -8.24 3.23
N GLY A 33 11.78 -9.00 3.16
CA GLY A 33 11.07 -9.21 1.91
C GLY A 33 9.63 -9.64 2.13
N VAL A 34 8.78 -9.30 1.16
CA VAL A 34 7.35 -9.63 1.17
C VAL A 34 7.08 -10.61 0.03
N ALA A 35 6.37 -11.71 0.33
CA ALA A 35 5.88 -12.63 -0.68
C ALA A 35 4.64 -12.06 -1.35
N CYS A 36 4.62 -12.02 -2.68
CA CYS A 36 3.43 -11.68 -3.44
C CYS A 36 2.33 -12.71 -3.20
N ALA A 37 1.14 -12.27 -2.78
CA ALA A 37 0.00 -13.16 -2.55
C ALA A 37 -0.46 -13.89 -3.84
N THR A 38 -0.21 -13.31 -5.01
CA THR A 38 -0.63 -13.85 -6.30
C THR A 38 0.33 -14.89 -6.87
N CYS A 39 1.64 -14.63 -6.84
CA CYS A 39 2.64 -15.48 -7.49
C CYS A 39 3.70 -16.08 -6.55
N GLY A 40 3.68 -15.74 -5.26
CA GLY A 40 4.63 -16.24 -4.26
C GLY A 40 6.06 -15.72 -4.37
N ALA A 41 6.38 -14.91 -5.39
CA ALA A 41 7.69 -14.29 -5.53
C ALA A 41 7.98 -13.36 -4.33
N VAL A 42 9.16 -13.46 -3.75
CA VAL A 42 9.60 -12.61 -2.64
C VAL A 42 10.30 -11.38 -3.21
N ALA A 43 9.77 -10.20 -2.90
CA ALA A 43 10.38 -8.92 -3.24
C ALA A 43 11.14 -8.39 -2.02
N PRO A 44 12.47 -8.20 -2.08
CA PRO A 44 13.22 -7.58 -1.01
C PRO A 44 12.81 -6.11 -0.83
N VAL A 45 12.67 -5.66 0.41
CA VAL A 45 12.33 -4.27 0.75
C VAL A 45 13.45 -3.32 0.30
N GLY A 46 14.71 -3.73 0.48
CA GLY A 46 15.89 -2.93 0.15
C GLY A 46 16.24 -2.82 -1.34
N ASP A 47 15.63 -3.63 -2.21
CA ASP A 47 15.92 -3.61 -3.66
C ASP A 47 15.14 -2.50 -4.41
N TRP A 48 14.30 -1.76 -3.70
CA TRP A 48 13.51 -0.67 -4.26
C TRP A 48 14.45 0.53 -4.48
N GLN A 49 14.83 0.78 -5.73
CA GLN A 49 15.84 1.77 -6.15
C GLN A 49 15.47 3.24 -5.87
N PHE A 50 14.26 3.52 -5.40
CA PHE A 50 13.78 4.87 -5.10
C PHE A 50 13.57 4.95 -3.59
N GLY A 51 14.19 5.94 -2.94
CA GLY A 51 14.05 6.14 -1.50
C GLY A 51 12.60 6.38 -1.15
N PHE A 52 11.94 5.38 -0.58
CA PHE A 52 10.63 5.54 0.03
C PHE A 52 10.83 5.92 1.49
N ASP A 53 10.11 6.96 1.93
CA ASP A 53 9.62 6.98 3.30
C ASP A 53 8.55 5.89 3.39
N LEU A 54 8.82 4.81 4.14
CA LEU A 54 7.79 3.86 4.55
C LEU A 54 6.89 4.54 5.57
N GLY A 55 5.96 5.33 5.06
CA GLY A 55 4.78 5.83 5.74
C GLY A 55 3.63 5.77 4.76
N ALA A 56 2.38 5.67 5.22
CA ALA A 56 1.24 5.85 4.34
C ALA A 56 1.38 7.24 3.68
N PRO A 57 1.63 7.36 2.35
CA PRO A 57 1.44 8.63 1.69
C PRO A 57 -0.08 8.76 1.57
N ALA A 58 -0.73 9.19 2.64
CA ALA A 58 -2.16 9.43 2.66
C ALA A 58 -2.44 10.72 1.89
N PHE A 59 -2.40 10.66 0.56
CA PHE A 59 -3.18 11.59 -0.23
C PHE A 59 -4.65 11.24 -0.02
N GLY A 60 -5.25 11.83 1.01
CA GLY A 60 -6.69 11.80 1.22
C GLY A 60 -7.34 12.72 0.20
N PHE A 61 -7.86 12.15 -0.89
CA PHE A 61 -8.62 12.92 -1.86
C PHE A 61 -10.04 13.18 -1.32
N TRP A 62 -10.21 14.32 -0.64
CA TRP A 62 -11.48 14.69 0.00
C TRP A 62 -12.58 14.94 -1.05
N ARG A 63 -13.72 14.24 -0.92
CA ARG A 63 -14.88 14.32 -1.84
C ARG A 63 -14.54 14.03 -3.31
N TRP A 64 -13.47 13.30 -3.57
CA TRP A 64 -13.18 12.87 -4.92
C TRP A 64 -14.17 11.78 -5.32
N PRO A 65 -14.68 11.78 -6.57
CA PRO A 65 -15.41 10.63 -7.07
C PRO A 65 -14.54 9.36 -6.97
N PRO A 66 -15.14 8.16 -6.89
CA PRO A 66 -14.39 6.91 -7.02
C PRO A 66 -13.43 6.99 -8.21
N LEU A 67 -12.24 6.40 -8.07
CA LEU A 67 -11.34 6.27 -9.20
C LEU A 67 -12.06 5.53 -10.33
N ASP A 68 -11.83 5.99 -11.55
CA ASP A 68 -12.46 5.39 -12.71
C ASP A 68 -12.02 3.90 -12.83
N VAL A 69 -12.97 3.00 -13.05
CA VAL A 69 -12.69 1.56 -13.13
C VAL A 69 -11.69 1.23 -14.24
N SER A 70 -11.74 1.97 -15.36
CA SER A 70 -10.77 1.81 -16.44
C SER A 70 -9.39 2.31 -16.02
N PHE A 71 -9.30 3.39 -15.25
CA PHE A 71 -8.04 3.85 -14.67
C PHE A 71 -7.43 2.79 -13.74
N CYS A 72 -8.22 2.26 -12.80
CA CYS A 72 -7.75 1.20 -11.90
C CYS A 72 -7.30 -0.05 -12.68
N GLY A 73 -8.05 -0.43 -13.73
CA GLY A 73 -7.70 -1.54 -14.61
C GLY A 73 -6.40 -1.33 -15.39
N GLU A 74 -6.22 -0.15 -16.00
CA GLU A 74 -4.99 0.20 -16.72
C GLU A 74 -3.79 0.28 -15.79
N PHE A 75 -3.96 0.89 -14.62
CA PHE A 75 -2.93 1.00 -13.60
C PHE A 75 -2.49 -0.38 -13.08
N GLY A 76 -3.46 -1.25 -12.80
CA GLY A 76 -3.20 -2.66 -12.45
C GLY A 76 -2.49 -3.44 -13.55
N ASN A 77 -2.84 -3.21 -14.82
CA ASN A 77 -2.16 -3.86 -15.95
C ASN A 77 -0.70 -3.44 -16.10
N GLN A 78 -0.39 -2.16 -15.84
CA GLN A 78 0.99 -1.65 -15.92
C GLN A 78 1.87 -2.15 -14.78
N LEU A 79 1.31 -2.28 -13.57
CA LEU A 79 2.06 -2.63 -12.37
C LEU A 79 1.99 -4.13 -12.01
N GLY A 80 1.06 -4.86 -12.62
CA GLY A 80 0.85 -6.29 -12.40
C GLY A 80 0.53 -6.61 -10.95
N HIS A 81 1.17 -7.64 -10.39
CA HIS A 81 0.90 -8.12 -9.03
C HIS A 81 1.44 -7.19 -7.91
N ARG A 82 1.86 -5.96 -8.23
CA ARG A 82 2.41 -4.97 -7.28
C ARG A 82 1.36 -4.01 -6.74
N THR A 83 0.12 -4.13 -7.20
CA THR A 83 -1.01 -3.31 -6.76
C THR A 83 -2.10 -4.18 -6.17
N GLU A 84 -2.71 -3.70 -5.09
CA GLU A 84 -3.92 -4.26 -4.49
C GLU A 84 -4.91 -3.11 -4.27
N GLU A 85 -6.18 -3.32 -4.64
CA GLU A 85 -7.24 -2.36 -4.36
C GLU A 85 -7.78 -2.62 -2.95
N GLN A 86 -7.65 -1.63 -2.07
CA GLN A 86 -8.26 -1.66 -0.74
C GLN A 86 -9.39 -0.63 -0.68
N ALA A 87 -10.62 -1.12 -0.50
CA ALA A 87 -11.76 -0.27 -0.16
C ALA A 87 -11.91 -0.25 1.36
N GLY A 88 -11.71 0.92 1.98
CA GLY A 88 -12.02 1.12 3.40
C GLY A 88 -13.53 1.23 3.66
N THR A 89 -13.95 0.94 4.89
CA THR A 89 -15.31 1.32 5.33
C THR A 89 -15.30 2.80 5.69
N PHE A 90 -16.25 3.56 5.15
CA PHE A 90 -16.41 5.00 5.39
C PHE A 90 -17.09 5.31 6.72
#